data_AF-A0A2N0NEZ5-F1
#
_entry.id   AF-A0A2N0NEZ5-F1
#
_cell.length_a   1.000
_cell.length_b   1.000
_cell.length_c   1.000
_cell.angle_alpha   90.00
_cell.angle_beta   90.00
_cell.angle_gamma   90.00
#
_symmetry.space_group_name_H-M   'P 1'
#
loop_
_entity.id
_entity.type
_entity.pdbx_description
1 polymer ?
#
loop_
_entity_poly.entity_id
_entity_poly.type
_entity_poly.pdbx_seq_one_letter_code
_entity_poly.pdbx_strand_id
1 'polypeptide(L)'
;MAIITFSFPLGFTGIPRSVAEGTITISNEDSVDNLHAQIQQLLTHQYRNVPFYLRALRAFHPTAVEYRVMRQGFPISQYFSDSLTHVLIEEDAYHLYAL
;
A
#
# COMPACT_ATOMS: atom_id res chain seq x y z
N MET A 1 -5.29 18.65 -6.35
CA MET A 1 -4.94 18.25 -4.97
C MET A 1 -6.12 17.60 -4.25
N ALA A 2 -6.08 16.28 -4.12
CA ALA A 2 -6.98 15.52 -3.25
C ALA A 2 -6.16 14.86 -2.14
N ILE A 3 -6.70 14.86 -0.92
CA ILE A 3 -6.11 14.13 0.20
C ILE A 3 -6.68 12.72 0.18
N ILE A 4 -5.81 11.72 0.16
CA ILE A 4 -6.20 10.32 0.20
C ILE A 4 -5.88 9.76 1.58
N THR A 5 -6.88 9.12 2.16
CA THR A 5 -6.73 8.33 3.38
C THR A 5 -6.59 6.86 2.98
N PHE A 6 -5.45 6.27 3.30
CA PHE A 6 -5.17 4.86 3.08
C PHE A 6 -5.40 4.05 4.35
N SER A 7 -6.24 3.02 4.25
CA SER A 7 -6.29 1.95 5.23
C SER A 7 -5.63 0.71 4.63
N PHE A 8 -4.62 0.18 5.32
CA PHE A 8 -3.93 -1.04 4.91
C PHE A 8 -3.98 -2.07 6.03
N PRO A 9 -4.27 -3.35 5.74
CA PRO A 9 -3.79 -4.45 6.54
C PRO A 9 -2.34 -4.75 6.12
N LEU A 10 -1.41 -4.90 7.07
CA LEU A 10 -0.11 -5.49 6.77
C LEU A 10 -0.31 -6.97 6.42
N GLY A 11 -0.42 -7.25 5.12
CA GLY A 11 -0.58 -8.58 4.55
C GLY A 11 0.74 -9.32 4.41
N PHE A 12 1.67 -9.16 5.36
CA PHE A 12 2.86 -10.00 5.39
C PHE A 12 2.43 -11.44 5.72
N THR A 13 2.99 -12.38 4.99
CA THR A 13 2.86 -13.80 5.28
C THR A 13 3.36 -14.07 6.70
N GLY A 14 2.44 -14.26 7.66
CA GLY A 14 2.77 -14.58 9.06
C GLY A 14 2.50 -13.50 10.10
N ILE A 15 1.98 -12.32 9.75
CA ILE A 15 1.58 -11.29 10.73
C ILE A 15 0.06 -11.37 11.00
N PRO A 16 -0.38 -11.46 12.27
CA PRO A 16 -1.80 -11.39 12.60
C PRO A 16 -2.42 -10.05 12.16
N ARG A 17 -3.52 -10.08 11.41
CA ARG A 17 -4.26 -8.90 10.93
C ARG A 17 -4.55 -7.85 12.01
N SER A 18 -4.71 -8.27 13.26
CA SER A 18 -5.03 -7.40 14.40
C SER A 18 -3.90 -6.46 14.84
N VAL A 19 -2.67 -6.62 14.33
CA VAL A 19 -1.49 -5.84 14.77
C VAL A 19 -1.12 -4.74 13.76
N ALA A 20 -1.88 -4.62 12.68
CA ALA A 20 -1.33 -4.24 11.38
C ALA A 20 -2.23 -3.30 10.58
N GLU A 21 -3.13 -2.57 11.24
CA GLU A 21 -3.97 -1.56 10.58
C GLU A 21 -3.39 -0.17 10.84
N GLY A 22 -3.21 0.60 9.78
CA GLY A 22 -2.71 1.96 9.84
C GLY A 22 -3.48 2.87 8.89
N THR A 23 -3.51 4.15 9.24
CA THR A 23 -4.10 5.20 8.41
C THR A 23 -3.03 6.20 8.01
N ILE A 24 -2.87 6.42 6.71
CA ILE A 24 -2.00 7.46 6.16
C ILE A 24 -2.83 8.47 5.39
N THR A 25 -2.61 9.74 5.68
CA THR A 25 -3.23 10.88 4.99
C THR A 25 -2.15 11.55 4.15
N ILE A 26 -2.27 11.49 2.82
CA ILE A 26 -1.24 11.96 1.88
C ILE A 26 -1.88 12.61 0.65
N SER A 27 -1.17 13.51 -0.03
CA SER A 27 -1.67 14.11 -1.27
C SER A 27 -1.64 13.09 -2.40
N ASN A 28 -2.64 13.08 -3.28
CA ASN A 28 -2.60 12.27 -4.49
C ASN A 28 -1.55 12.75 -5.51
N GLU A 29 -1.02 13.96 -5.34
CA GLU A 29 0.09 14.49 -6.13
C GLU A 29 1.46 14.00 -5.59
N ASP A 30 1.51 13.48 -4.37
CA ASP A 30 2.73 12.87 -3.83
C ASP A 30 3.10 11.59 -4.59
N SER A 31 4.39 11.26 -4.56
CA SER A 31 4.88 10.02 -5.17
C SER A 31 4.60 8.81 -4.28
N VAL A 32 4.56 7.63 -4.93
CA VAL A 32 4.50 6.34 -4.25
C VAL A 32 5.69 6.14 -3.30
N ASP A 33 6.84 6.79 -3.53
CA ASP A 33 8.01 6.73 -2.63
C ASP A 33 7.71 7.36 -1.27
N ASN A 34 7.01 8.50 -1.25
CA ASN A 34 6.61 9.15 -0.01
C ASN A 34 5.64 8.25 0.77
N LEU A 35 4.70 7.60 0.07
CA LEU A 35 3.81 6.62 0.69
C LEU A 35 4.58 5.43 1.27
N HIS A 36 5.56 4.87 0.55
CA HIS A 36 6.45 3.83 1.06
C HIS A 36 7.17 4.27 2.34
N ALA A 37 7.76 5.47 2.34
CA ALA A 37 8.48 6.00 3.48
C ALA A 37 7.59 6.17 4.71
N GLN A 38 6.36 6.68 4.54
CA GLN A 38 5.41 6.82 5.64
C GLN A 38 4.94 5.47 6.18
N ILE A 39 4.68 4.49 5.31
CA ILE A 39 4.37 3.12 5.74
C ILE A 39 5.52 2.55 6.57
N GLN A 40 6.76 2.64 6.09
CA GLN A 40 7.96 2.18 6.81
C GLN A 40 8.11 2.79 8.21
N GLN A 41 7.70 4.05 8.39
CA GLN A 41 7.72 4.71 9.70
C GLN A 41 6.66 4.17 10.66
N LEU A 42 5.49 3.78 10.14
CA LEU A 42 4.39 3.22 10.93
C LEU A 42 4.59 1.74 11.28
N LEU A 43 5.43 1.01 10.54
CA LEU A 43 5.74 -0.38 10.85
C LEU A 43 6.40 -0.51 12.23
N THR A 44 5.99 -1.53 12.99
CA THR A 44 6.68 -1.91 14.23
C THR A 44 8.13 -2.28 13.93
N HIS A 45 9.03 -2.08 14.89
CA HIS A 45 10.49 -2.20 14.72
C HIS A 45 10.93 -3.49 13.99
N GLN A 46 10.25 -4.61 14.23
CA GLN A 46 10.54 -5.91 13.62
C GLN A 46 10.24 -5.99 12.11
N TYR A 47 9.40 -5.10 11.57
CA TYR A 47 9.02 -5.05 10.15
C TYR A 47 9.55 -3.80 9.44
N ARG A 48 10.25 -2.92 10.16
CA ARG A 48 10.92 -1.77 9.57
C ARG A 48 12.07 -2.24 8.69
N ASN A 49 12.25 -1.58 7.55
CA ASN A 49 13.22 -1.89 6.50
C ASN A 49 12.98 -3.22 5.76
N VAL A 50 11.84 -3.88 5.96
CA VAL A 50 11.46 -5.03 5.13
C VAL A 50 10.99 -4.50 3.77
N PRO A 51 11.51 -5.02 2.65
CA PRO A 51 11.02 -4.68 1.32
C PRO A 51 9.56 -5.14 1.14
N PHE A 52 8.74 -4.28 0.56
CA PHE A 52 7.33 -4.57 0.26
C PHE A 52 6.91 -3.88 -1.03
N TYR A 53 5.82 -4.34 -1.62
CA TYR A 53 5.11 -3.67 -2.71
C TYR A 53 3.76 -3.18 -2.25
N LEU A 54 3.33 -2.06 -2.84
CA LEU A 54 1.99 -1.54 -2.66
C LEU A 54 1.10 -1.96 -3.82
N ARG A 55 -0.11 -2.44 -3.50
CA ARG A 55 -1.16 -2.65 -4.48
C ARG A 55 -2.34 -1.76 -4.20
N ALA A 56 -2.70 -0.99 -5.20
CA ALA A 56 -3.94 -0.24 -5.20
C ALA A 56 -5.12 -1.20 -5.34
N LEU A 57 -6.05 -1.13 -4.38
CA LEU A 57 -7.28 -1.91 -4.40
C LEU A 57 -8.42 -1.02 -4.89
N ARG A 58 -8.98 -1.36 -6.05
CA ARG A 58 -10.14 -0.66 -6.61
C ARG A 58 -11.33 -1.62 -6.70
N ALA A 59 -12.32 -1.37 -5.85
CA ALA A 59 -13.59 -2.09 -5.91
C ALA A 59 -14.47 -1.44 -6.98
N PHE A 60 -14.67 -2.12 -8.10
CA PHE A 60 -15.51 -1.63 -9.21
C PHE A 60 -16.92 -2.24 -9.19
N HIS A 61 -17.09 -3.35 -8.50
CA HIS A 61 -18.35 -4.07 -8.34
C HIS A 61 -18.35 -4.75 -6.98
N PRO A 62 -19.50 -5.00 -6.32
CA PRO A 62 -19.56 -5.72 -5.04
C PRO A 62 -18.87 -7.10 -5.04
N THR A 63 -18.52 -7.64 -6.21
CA THR A 63 -17.87 -8.94 -6.40
C THR A 63 -16.53 -8.88 -7.15
N ALA A 64 -16.08 -7.70 -7.59
CA ALA A 64 -14.88 -7.57 -8.41
C ALA A 64 -13.92 -6.51 -7.84
N VAL A 65 -12.72 -6.97 -7.53
CA VAL A 65 -11.62 -6.16 -7.01
C VAL A 65 -10.48 -6.21 -8.01
N GLU A 66 -10.09 -5.04 -8.53
CA GLU A 66 -8.85 -4.91 -9.32
C GLU A 66 -7.69 -4.57 -8.38
N TYR A 67 -6.57 -5.27 -8.56
CA TYR A 67 -5.32 -4.99 -7.87
C TYR A 67 -4.31 -4.44 -8.87
N ARG A 68 -3.81 -3.22 -8.64
CA ARG A 68 -2.75 -2.63 -9.46
C ARG A 68 -1.50 -2.39 -8.62
N VAL A 69 -0.38 -2.95 -9.06
CA VAL A 69 0.92 -2.68 -8.42
C VAL A 69 1.27 -1.20 -8.59
N MET A 70 1.50 -0.53 -7.47
CA MET A 70 1.93 0.85 -7.43
C MET A 70 3.45 0.92 -7.60
N ARG A 71 3.90 1.63 -8.63
CA ARG A 71 5.31 1.74 -8.97
C ARG A 71 5.90 2.97 -8.28
N GLN A 72 7.05 2.78 -7.65
CA GLN A 72 7.89 3.86 -7.12
C GLN A 72 8.23 4.88 -8.22
N GLY A 73 8.41 6.15 -7.85
CA GLY A 73 8.60 7.27 -8.76
C GLY A 73 7.35 7.79 -9.48
N PHE A 74 6.21 7.11 -9.40
CA PHE A 74 4.94 7.58 -9.98
C PHE A 74 4.08 8.32 -8.95
N PRO A 75 3.27 9.30 -9.36
CA PRO A 75 2.34 9.96 -8.46
C PRO A 75 1.16 9.05 -8.12
N ILE A 76 0.66 9.17 -6.89
CA ILE A 76 -0.46 8.36 -6.37
C ILE A 76 -1.73 8.55 -7.21
N SER A 77 -1.90 9.72 -7.82
CA SER A 77 -3.02 10.08 -8.71
C SER A 77 -3.17 9.16 -9.94
N GLN A 78 -2.12 8.42 -10.33
CA GLN A 78 -2.24 7.41 -11.39
C GLN A 78 -3.05 6.18 -10.97
N TYR A 79 -3.16 5.94 -9.67
CA TYR A 79 -3.84 4.78 -9.10
C TYR A 79 -5.21 5.15 -8.52
N PHE A 80 -5.32 6.36 -7.98
CA PHE A 80 -6.50 6.83 -7.26
C PHE A 80 -6.86 8.27 -7.62
N SER A 81 -8.11 8.48 -8.01
CA SER A 81 -8.67 9.80 -8.26
C SER A 81 -9.40 10.39 -7.04
N ASP A 82 -9.78 9.54 -6.08
CA ASP A 82 -10.76 9.84 -5.03
C ASP A 82 -10.16 9.72 -3.61
N SER A 83 -10.81 10.34 -2.62
CA SER A 83 -10.24 10.60 -1.28
C SER A 83 -10.22 9.41 -0.30
N LEU A 84 -10.97 8.34 -0.57
CA LEU A 84 -11.04 7.16 0.30
C LEU A 84 -10.68 5.91 -0.50
N THR A 85 -9.47 5.39 -0.29
CA THR A 85 -9.06 4.19 -0.99
C THR A 85 -8.23 3.24 -0.15
N HIS A 86 -8.34 1.95 -0.47
CA HIS A 86 -7.63 0.89 0.23
C HIS A 86 -6.35 0.55 -0.53
N VAL A 87 -5.26 0.37 0.20
CA VAL A 87 -3.98 -0.11 -0.33
C VAL A 87 -3.63 -1.38 0.41
N LEU A 88 -3.23 -2.40 -0.34
CA LEU A 88 -2.68 -3.63 0.22
C LEU A 88 -1.16 -3.52 0.24
N ILE A 89 -0.55 -3.84 1.37
CA ILE A 89 0.90 -4.00 1.49
C ILE A 89 1.19 -5.49 1.38
N GLU A 90 1.96 -5.86 0.36
CA GLU A 90 2.44 -7.23 0.17
C GLU A 90 3.94 -7.28 0.38
N GLU A 91 4.39 -8.30 1.11
CA GLU A 91 5.81 -8.59 1.28
C GLU A 91 6.47 -8.90 -0.07
N ASP A 92 7.70 -8.44 -0.27
CA ASP A 92 8.54 -8.88 -1.39
C ASP A 92 9.10 -10.30 -1.13
N ALA A 93 8.23 -11.25 -0.82
CA ALA A 93 8.59 -12.66 -0.65
C ALA A 93 8.86 -13.36 -1.99
N TYR A 94 8.62 -12.67 -3.13
CA TYR A 94 8.67 -13.22 -4.48
C TYR A 94 10.04 -13.12 -5.18
N HIS A 95 11.13 -12.83 -4.44
CA HIS A 95 12.48 -13.16 -4.92
C HIS A 95 12.72 -14.68 -5.11
N LEU A 96 11.72 -15.53 -4.84
CA LEU A 96 11.77 -16.99 -4.98
C LEU A 96 11.23 -17.56 -6.31
N TYR A 97 10.72 -16.76 -7.25
CA TYR A 97 10.24 -17.26 -8.56
C TYR A 97 10.77 -16.47 -9.77
N ALA A 98 12.04 -16.08 -9.74
CA ALA A 98 12.80 -15.74 -10.93
C ALA A 98 13.80 -16.86 -11.25
N LEU A 99 13.29 -17.98 -11.80
CA LEU A 99 14.03 -19.00 -12.54
C LEU A 99 13.18 -19.45 -13.73
#